data_AF-A0AAW6KIS6-F1
#
_entry.id   AF-A0AAW6KIS6-F1
#
_cell.length_a   1.000
_cell.length_b   1.000
_cell.length_c   1.000
_cell.angle_alpha   90.00
_cell.angle_beta   90.00
_cell.angle_gamma   90.00
#
_symmetry.space_group_name_H-M   'P 1'
#
loop_
_entity.id
_entity.type
_entity.pdbx_description
1 polymer ?
#
loop_
_entity_poly.entity_id
_entity_poly.type
_entity_poly.pdbx_seq_one_letter_code
_entity_poly.pdbx_strand_id
1 'polypeptide(L)' 'IEFDAVVIYDASEKQYKKERERTLFYTACTRAMHELHLFSLGEETHFLNGVSNDMYTKRE' A
#
# COMPACT_ATOMS: atom_id res chain seq x y z
N ILE A 1 -1.71 -13.02 11.60
CA ILE A 1 -2.39 -13.79 10.55
C ILE A 1 -1.81 -13.30 9.24
N GLU A 2 -1.37 -14.20 8.39
CA GLU A 2 -0.74 -13.91 7.09
C GLU A 2 -1.60 -14.51 5.98
N PHE A 3 -1.53 -13.93 4.79
CA PHE A 3 -2.32 -14.32 3.63
C PHE A 3 -1.40 -14.53 2.43
N ASP A 4 -1.82 -15.44 1.55
CA ASP A 4 -1.16 -15.68 0.27
C ASP A 4 -1.08 -14.40 -0.57
N ALA A 5 -2.22 -13.71 -0.71
CA ALA A 5 -2.37 -12.44 -1.39
C ALA A 5 -3.14 -11.43 -0.53
N VAL A 6 -2.78 -10.15 -0.63
CA VAL A 6 -3.48 -9.02 0.02
C VAL A 6 -3.83 -7.96 -1.02
N VAL A 7 -5.05 -7.45 -0.92
CA VAL A 7 -5.52 -6.31 -1.71
C VAL A 7 -5.85 -5.16 -0.75
N ILE A 8 -5.11 -4.05 -0.87
CA ILE A 8 -5.46 -2.79 -0.19
C ILE A 8 -6.38 -2.01 -1.11
N TYR A 9 -7.65 -1.88 -0.72
CA TYR A 9 -8.69 -1.27 -1.54
C TYR A 9 -8.48 0.22 -1.83
N ASP A 10 -8.05 1.00 -0.84
CA ASP A 10 -7.84 2.45 -0.98
C ASP A 10 -6.58 2.90 -0.23
N ALA A 11 -5.44 2.82 -0.92
CA ALA A 11 -4.12 3.30 -0.53
C ALA A 11 -3.91 4.78 -0.90
N SER A 12 -4.99 5.58 -0.98
CA SER A 12 -4.89 6.99 -1.34
C SER A 12 -4.41 7.88 -0.19
N GLU A 13 -3.93 9.07 -0.55
CA GLU A 13 -3.60 10.16 0.37
C GLU A 13 -4.80 10.60 1.21
N LYS A 14 -6.04 10.31 0.78
CA LYS A 14 -7.24 10.59 1.58
C LYS A 14 -7.37 9.64 2.78
N GLN A 15 -6.98 8.38 2.59
CA GLN A 15 -7.12 7.31 3.58
C GLN A 15 -5.87 7.15 4.46
N TYR A 16 -4.69 7.32 3.87
CA TYR A 16 -3.39 7.18 4.54
C TYR A 16 -2.60 8.49 4.43
N LYS A 17 -2.93 9.44 5.32
CA LYS A 17 -2.37 10.80 5.30
C LYS A 17 -1.49 11.12 6.50
N LYS A 18 -1.85 10.59 7.66
CA LYS A 18 -1.24 10.99 8.93
C LYS A 18 -0.13 10.02 9.26
N GLU A 19 1.00 10.50 9.76
CA GLU A 19 2.13 9.63 10.14
C GLU A 19 1.75 8.45 11.05
N ARG A 20 0.76 8.61 11.94
CA ARG A 20 0.21 7.52 12.77
C ARG A 20 -0.36 6.34 11.97
N GLU A 21 -0.81 6.58 10.74
CA GLU A 21 -1.37 5.59 9.81
C GLU A 21 -0.27 4.82 9.07
N ARG A 22 0.99 5.29 9.09
CA ARG A 22 2.13 4.63 8.43
C ARG A 22 2.34 3.22 8.98
N THR A 23 2.29 3.05 10.30
CA THR A 23 2.42 1.73 10.93
C THR A 23 1.26 0.82 10.54
N LEU A 24 0.04 1.35 10.44
CA LEU A 24 -1.12 0.58 10.00
C LEU A 24 -0.98 0.13 8.54
N PHE A 25 -0.61 1.05 7.64
CA PHE A 25 -0.37 0.77 6.23
C PHE A 25 0.70 -0.30 6.05
N TYR A 26 1.86 -0.11 6.67
CA TYR A 26 2.96 -1.08 6.64
C TYR A 26 2.55 -2.45 7.19
N THR A 27 1.82 -2.46 8.31
CA THR A 27 1.33 -3.69 8.93
C THR A 27 0.35 -4.43 8.02
N ALA A 28 -0.50 -3.71 7.28
CA ALA A 28 -1.43 -4.31 6.32
C ALA A 28 -0.69 -4.88 5.10
N CYS A 29 0.27 -4.15 4.54
CA CYS A 29 1.10 -4.61 3.42
C CYS A 29 1.91 -5.87 3.77
N THR A 30 2.48 -5.93 4.97
CA THR A 30 3.25 -7.10 5.47
C THR A 30 2.38 -8.27 5.91
N ARG A 31 1.10 -8.30 5.53
CA ARG A 31 0.27 -9.52 5.63
C ARG A 31 0.32 -10.37 4.36
N ALA A 32 0.83 -9.83 3.25
CA ALA A 32 1.03 -10.57 2.01
C ALA A 32 2.29 -11.42 2.06
N MET A 33 2.18 -12.72 1.76
CA MET A 33 3.31 -13.62 1.61
C MET A 33 3.84 -13.66 0.17
N HIS A 34 2.95 -13.65 -0.82
CA HIS A 34 3.34 -13.77 -2.23
C HIS A 34 2.88 -12.59 -3.08
N GLU A 35 1.63 -12.14 -2.92
CA GLU A 35 1.08 -11.06 -3.74
C GLU A 35 0.54 -9.89 -2.92
N LEU A 36 0.95 -8.68 -3.27
CA LEU A 36 0.41 -7.43 -2.71
C LEU A 36 -0.09 -6.54 -3.85
N HIS A 37 -1.38 -6.22 -3.81
CA HIS A 37 -2.02 -5.30 -4.75
C HIS A 37 -2.53 -4.07 -3.99
N LEU A 38 -2.13 -2.88 -4.44
CA LEU A 38 -2.54 -1.61 -3.86
C LEU A 38 -3.42 -0.87 -4.88
N PHE A 39 -4.65 -0.56 -4.51
CA PHE A 39 -5.56 0.27 -5.28
C PHE A 39 -5.72 1.61 -4.60
N SER A 40 -5.89 2.68 -5.37
CA SER A 40 -6.10 4.03 -4.86
C SER A 40 -7.28 4.65 -5.59
N LEU A 41 -8.22 5.26 -4.86
CA LEU A 41 -9.36 5.98 -5.45
C LEU A 41 -9.00 7.43 -5.86
N GLY A 42 -7.70 7.73 -5.99
CA GLY A 42 -7.18 9.05 -6.32
C GLY A 42 -5.65 9.07 -6.20
N GLU A 43 -5.10 10.18 -5.72
CA GLU A 43 -3.66 10.32 -5.46
C GLU A 43 -3.20 9.26 -4.45
N GLU A 44 -2.15 8.51 -4.81
CA GLU A 44 -1.52 7.49 -3.96
C GLU A 44 -0.97 8.13 -2.67
N THR A 45 -0.98 7.39 -1.56
CA THR A 45 -0.39 7.87 -0.31
C THR A 45 1.09 8.23 -0.47
N HIS A 46 1.49 9.35 0.13
CA HIS A 46 2.90 9.77 0.19
C HIS A 46 3.81 8.77 0.93
N PHE A 47 3.26 7.74 1.59
CA PHE A 47 4.07 6.65 2.14
C PHE A 47 4.80 5.83 1.08
N LEU A 48 4.34 5.85 -0.17
CA LEU A 48 5.04 5.23 -1.29
C LEU A 48 6.16 6.11 -1.86
N ASN A 49 6.26 7.38 -1.43
CA ASN A 49 7.34 8.27 -1.88
C ASN A 49 8.70 7.73 -1.41
N GLY A 50 9.62 7.56 -2.36
CA GLY A 50 10.95 7.00 -2.10
C GLY A 50 11.02 5.47 -2.22
N VAL A 51 9.90 4.78 -2.46
CA VAL A 51 9.92 3.40 -2.93
C VAL A 51 10.39 3.40 -4.38
N SER A 52 11.43 2.63 -4.68
CA SER A 52 12.00 2.57 -6.01
C SER A 52 11.02 1.96 -7.02
N ASN A 53 10.96 2.50 -8.23
CA ASN A 53 9.98 2.10 -9.25
C ASN A 53 10.19 0.67 -9.80
N ASP A 54 11.33 0.05 -9.55
CA ASP A 54 11.61 -1.36 -9.87
C ASP A 54 11.05 -2.34 -8.83
N MET A 55 10.60 -1.85 -7.67
CA MET A 55 10.05 -2.67 -6.59
C MET A 55 8.57 -3.02 -6.78
N TYR A 56 7.89 -2.39 -7.73
CA TYR A 56 6.47 -2.60 -7.98
C TYR A 56 6.11 -2.26 -9.44
N THR A 57 4.94 -2.71 -9.88
CA THR A 57 4.40 -2.34 -11.19
C THR A 57 3.19 -1.45 -11.01
N LYS A 58 3.08 -0.38 -11.80
CA LYS A 58 1.87 0.44 -11.89
C LYS A 58 1.01 -0.07 -13.04
N ARG A 59 -0.29 -0.23 -12.79
CA ARG A 59 -1.30 -0.56 -13.78
C ARG A 59 -2.33 0.56 -13.76
N GLU A 60 -2.64 1.12 -14.94
CA GLU A 60 -3.70 2.12 -15.13
C GLU A 60 -5.09 1.45 -15.21
#